data_AF-A0A815ALK4-F1
#
_entry.id   AF-A0A815ALK4-F1
#
_cell.length_a   1.000
_cell.length_b   1.000
_cell.length_c   1.000
_cell.angle_alpha   90.00
_cell.angle_beta   90.00
_cell.angle_gamma   90.00
#
_symmetry.space_group_name_H-M   'P 1'
#
loop_
_entity.id
_entity.type
_entity.pdbx_description
1 polymer ?
#
loop_
_entity_poly.entity_id
_entity_poly.type
_entity_poly.pdbx_seq_one_letter_code
_entity_poly.pdbx_strand_id
1 'polypeptide(L)'
;MSDKKKNTSKNNVHLENNQRISTKRSLSTQSSTELNKTKSESTSKRQKSLLICVVCDADAHGYNFDAITCESCKAFFRRNALRLQKLKCRRNDGHCDVKFNIKKRCKKCRLEKCIEQGLDK
;
A
#
# COMPACT_ATOMS: atom_id res chain seq x y z
N MET A 1 31.74 -30.06 35.62
CA MET A 1 32.92 -30.51 34.85
C MET A 1 32.46 -31.59 33.86
N SER A 2 33.30 -31.94 32.88
CA SER A 2 33.06 -32.98 31.85
C SER A 2 32.32 -32.55 30.57
N ASP A 3 33.11 -31.85 29.76
CA ASP A 3 33.08 -31.64 28.31
C ASP A 3 32.55 -32.72 27.34
N LYS A 4 32.15 -32.22 26.16
CA LYS A 4 32.35 -32.76 24.79
C LYS A 4 31.71 -34.11 24.41
N LYS A 5 30.91 -34.05 23.33
CA LYS A 5 31.46 -34.29 21.97
C LYS A 5 30.63 -33.62 20.86
N LYS A 6 31.34 -33.10 19.85
CA LYS A 6 30.78 -32.59 18.59
C LYS A 6 30.31 -33.78 17.74
N ASN A 7 29.37 -33.55 16.82
CA ASN A 7 29.49 -34.18 15.51
C ASN A 7 29.08 -33.25 14.36
N THR A 8 29.91 -33.28 13.33
CA THR A 8 29.69 -32.71 11.99
C THR A 8 28.96 -33.77 11.13
N SER A 9 28.54 -33.61 9.87
CA SER A 9 28.84 -32.66 8.80
C SER A 9 27.85 -32.84 7.63
N LYS A 10 27.62 -31.77 6.85
CA LYS A 10 27.35 -31.76 5.38
C LYS A 10 26.04 -32.32 4.77
N ASN A 11 25.78 -31.73 3.59
CA ASN A 11 24.95 -32.14 2.44
C ASN A 11 23.51 -31.59 2.36
N ASN A 12 23.03 -31.13 1.20
CA ASN A 12 23.73 -30.45 0.09
C ASN A 12 22.72 -29.60 -0.72
N VAL A 13 23.23 -28.76 -1.63
CA VAL A 13 22.40 -27.94 -2.53
C VAL A 13 21.54 -28.81 -3.47
N HIS A 14 20.30 -28.39 -3.72
CA HIS A 14 19.68 -28.57 -5.04
C HIS A 14 18.91 -27.33 -5.45
N LEU A 15 19.09 -26.93 -6.71
CA LEU A 15 18.50 -25.74 -7.34
C LEU A 15 17.84 -26.22 -8.63
N GLU A 16 16.51 -26.14 -8.72
CA GLU A 16 15.79 -26.33 -9.98
C GLU A 16 14.77 -25.21 -10.25
N ASN A 17 14.50 -25.01 -11.54
CA ASN A 17 14.17 -23.71 -12.11
C ASN A 17 12.94 -23.78 -13.04
N ASN A 18 12.39 -22.60 -13.36
CA ASN A 18 11.18 -22.35 -14.16
C ASN A 18 10.95 -23.21 -15.42
N GLN A 19 9.68 -23.55 -15.65
CA GLN A 19 8.88 -23.45 -16.91
C GLN A 19 7.47 -24.01 -16.62
N ARG A 20 6.32 -23.69 -17.25
CA ARG A 20 5.84 -22.84 -18.37
C ARG A 20 4.47 -22.22 -17.88
N ILE A 21 3.64 -21.45 -18.60
CA ILE A 21 3.53 -21.01 -20.01
C ILE A 21 2.89 -19.59 -20.06
N SER A 22 2.56 -19.04 -21.24
CA SER A 22 1.80 -17.78 -21.41
C SER A 22 0.82 -17.87 -22.59
N THR A 23 -0.47 -17.59 -22.40
CA THR A 23 -1.48 -17.40 -23.47
C THR A 23 -2.60 -16.42 -23.05
N LYS A 24 -3.34 -15.87 -24.04
CA LYS A 24 -4.10 -14.60 -23.94
C LYS A 24 -5.62 -14.77 -24.16
N ARG A 25 -6.39 -13.83 -23.57
CA ARG A 25 -7.61 -13.15 -24.12
C ARG A 25 -8.96 -13.93 -24.30
N SER A 26 -9.89 -13.64 -23.38
CA SER A 26 -11.33 -13.28 -23.56
C SER A 26 -12.35 -14.17 -24.30
N LEU A 27 -13.50 -14.48 -23.66
CA LEU A 27 -14.82 -13.81 -23.89
C LEU A 27 -15.91 -14.24 -22.86
N SER A 28 -16.97 -13.41 -22.72
CA SER A 28 -18.35 -13.53 -22.15
C SER A 28 -18.87 -14.88 -21.55
N THR A 29 -19.80 -14.93 -20.57
CA THR A 29 -21.19 -14.38 -20.66
C THR A 29 -21.93 -14.16 -19.31
N GLN A 30 -22.46 -12.95 -19.14
CA GLN A 30 -23.71 -12.46 -18.47
C GLN A 30 -24.45 -13.30 -17.39
N SER A 31 -24.72 -12.66 -16.22
CA SER A 31 -26.10 -12.31 -15.79
C SER A 31 -26.12 -11.33 -14.59
N SER A 32 -26.80 -10.19 -14.80
CA SER A 32 -27.70 -9.36 -13.95
C SER A 32 -27.79 -9.64 -12.42
N THR A 33 -27.90 -8.66 -11.51
CA THR A 33 -28.71 -7.40 -11.55
C THR A 33 -28.04 -6.17 -10.88
N GLU A 34 -28.70 -5.00 -10.96
CA GLU A 34 -28.17 -3.65 -10.64
C GLU A 34 -28.12 -3.30 -9.13
N LEU A 35 -27.42 -2.26 -8.65
CA LEU A 35 -27.81 -0.83 -8.77
C LEU A 35 -26.67 0.18 -8.51
N ASN A 36 -26.82 1.35 -9.14
CA ASN A 36 -26.20 2.66 -8.80
C ASN A 36 -24.70 2.91 -9.07
N LYS A 37 -24.41 2.88 -10.38
CA LYS A 37 -23.27 3.45 -11.09
C LYS A 37 -23.27 5.00 -11.11
N THR A 38 -22.48 5.67 -10.27
CA THR A 38 -22.15 7.10 -10.43
C THR A 38 -20.99 7.32 -11.42
N LYS A 39 -21.20 6.95 -12.69
CA LYS A 39 -20.22 7.21 -13.76
C LYS A 39 -20.38 8.65 -14.28
N SER A 40 -19.79 9.62 -13.57
CA SER A 40 -19.73 11.02 -14.01
C SER A 40 -18.76 11.22 -15.17
N GLU A 41 -19.18 10.79 -16.36
CA GLU A 41 -18.49 11.00 -17.63
C GLU A 41 -19.01 12.28 -18.30
N SER A 42 -18.70 13.43 -17.67
CA SER A 42 -19.04 14.75 -18.20
C SER A 42 -17.93 15.27 -19.11
N THR A 43 -18.22 15.32 -20.42
CA THR A 43 -17.42 15.96 -21.45
C THR A 43 -17.42 17.47 -21.29
N SER A 44 -16.55 17.98 -20.42
CA SER A 44 -16.22 19.41 -20.39
C SER A 44 -14.78 19.60 -19.94
N LYS A 45 -13.96 20.28 -20.75
CA LYS A 45 -12.57 20.64 -20.42
C LYS A 45 -12.49 21.79 -19.40
N ARG A 46 -13.35 21.75 -18.37
CA ARG A 46 -13.19 22.55 -17.16
C ARG A 46 -11.95 22.01 -16.47
N GLN A 47 -10.97 22.86 -16.18
CA GLN A 47 -9.75 22.47 -15.47
C GLN A 47 -10.15 21.82 -14.14
N LYS A 48 -10.10 20.49 -14.11
CA LYS A 48 -10.46 19.70 -12.93
C LYS A 48 -9.28 19.86 -11.99
N SER A 49 -9.41 20.71 -10.99
CA SER A 49 -8.40 20.87 -9.94
C SER A 49 -8.10 19.50 -9.37
N LEU A 50 -6.89 19.00 -9.67
CA LEU A 50 -6.48 17.67 -9.23
C LEU A 50 -6.33 17.74 -7.71
N LEU A 51 -7.20 17.03 -7.00
CA LEU A 51 -7.10 16.91 -5.56
C LEU A 51 -5.79 16.18 -5.24
N ILE A 52 -4.98 16.73 -4.33
CA ILE A 52 -3.69 16.17 -3.96
C ILE A 52 -3.78 15.54 -2.57
N CYS A 53 -3.28 14.33 -2.44
CA CYS A 53 -3.29 13.56 -1.21
C CYS A 53 -2.36 14.19 -0.17
N VAL A 54 -2.90 14.81 0.88
CA VAL A 54 -2.15 15.55 1.91
C VAL A 54 -1.05 14.73 2.61
N VAL A 55 -1.20 13.40 2.64
CA VAL A 55 -0.22 12.47 3.20
C VAL A 55 1.00 12.26 2.29
N CYS A 56 0.84 12.19 0.96
CA CYS A 56 1.91 11.71 0.07
C CYS A 56 2.01 12.37 -1.31
N ASP A 57 1.28 13.46 -1.52
CA ASP A 57 1.33 14.32 -2.71
C ASP A 57 1.05 13.57 -4.03
N ALA A 58 0.25 12.51 -3.91
CA ALA A 58 -0.29 11.73 -5.02
C ALA A 58 -1.68 12.25 -5.40
N ASP A 59 -2.12 12.02 -6.64
CA ASP A 59 -3.50 12.26 -7.05
C ASP A 59 -4.48 11.58 -6.07
N ALA A 60 -5.44 12.37 -5.59
CA ALA A 60 -6.54 11.95 -4.73
C ALA A 60 -7.86 11.95 -5.51
N HIS A 61 -8.76 11.04 -5.12
CA HIS A 61 -10.06 10.89 -5.76
C HIS A 61 -11.20 11.51 -4.93
N GLY A 62 -10.89 12.11 -3.78
CA GLY A 62 -11.83 12.72 -2.85
C GLY A 62 -11.33 12.67 -1.41
N TYR A 63 -12.25 12.89 -0.47
CA TYR A 63 -12.04 12.73 0.96
C TYR A 63 -12.15 11.25 1.35
N ASN A 64 -11.30 10.79 2.27
CA ASN A 64 -11.48 9.54 3.01
C ASN A 64 -10.96 9.76 4.43
N PHE A 65 -11.76 9.43 5.44
CA PHE A 65 -11.40 9.70 6.84
C PHE A 65 -11.12 11.20 7.05
N ASP A 66 -12.09 12.04 6.65
CA ASP A 66 -12.09 13.52 6.72
C ASP A 66 -10.93 14.28 6.06
N ALA A 67 -9.99 13.55 5.42
CA ALA A 67 -8.84 14.11 4.73
C ALA A 67 -8.80 13.75 3.23
N ILE A 68 -8.34 14.70 2.40
CA ILE A 68 -8.14 14.48 0.96
C ILE A 68 -7.01 13.47 0.76
N THR A 69 -7.33 12.28 0.25
CA THR A 69 -6.36 11.17 0.18
C THR A 69 -6.47 10.30 -1.07
N CYS A 70 -5.32 9.77 -1.50
CA CYS A 70 -5.26 8.74 -2.53
C CYS A 70 -5.70 7.39 -1.97
N GLU A 71 -6.23 6.52 -2.84
CA GLU A 71 -6.72 5.18 -2.46
C GLU A 71 -5.63 4.34 -1.77
N SER A 72 -4.35 4.54 -2.12
CA SER A 72 -3.24 3.85 -1.46
C SER A 72 -3.02 4.29 -0.01
N CYS A 73 -3.35 5.53 0.36
CA CYS A 73 -3.27 6.03 1.74
C CYS A 73 -4.48 5.57 2.55
N LYS A 74 -5.70 5.68 2.00
CA LYS A 74 -6.92 5.10 2.59
C LYS A 74 -6.76 3.61 2.93
N ALA A 75 -6.35 2.80 1.95
CA ALA A 75 -6.13 1.35 2.14
C ALA A 75 -4.89 1.03 3.01
N PHE A 76 -3.96 1.96 3.19
CA PHE A 76 -2.86 1.84 4.15
C PHE A 76 -3.35 2.14 5.57
N PHE A 77 -4.04 3.25 5.78
CA PHE A 77 -4.58 3.69 7.06
C PHE A 77 -5.52 2.64 7.65
N ARG A 78 -6.53 2.19 6.88
CA ARG A 78 -7.48 1.12 7.28
C ARG A 78 -6.81 -0.15 7.83
N ARG A 79 -5.60 -0.48 7.36
CA ARG A 79 -4.84 -1.68 7.81
C ARG A 79 -3.91 -1.43 9.00
N ASN A 80 -3.58 -0.18 9.30
CA ASN A 80 -2.49 0.18 10.22
C ASN A 80 -2.88 1.15 11.34
N ALA A 81 -4.04 1.83 11.29
CA ALA A 81 -4.50 2.83 12.26
C ALA A 81 -4.20 2.44 13.73
N LEU A 82 -4.62 1.25 14.14
CA LEU A 82 -4.47 0.74 15.52
C LEU A 82 -3.09 0.09 15.81
N ARG A 83 -2.09 0.28 14.94
CA ARG A 83 -0.81 -0.47 14.97
C ARG A 83 0.44 0.41 14.96
N LEU A 84 0.33 1.71 15.23
CA LEU A 84 1.47 2.64 15.23
C LEU A 84 2.63 2.14 16.10
N GLN A 85 2.36 1.70 17.33
CA GLN A 85 3.38 1.18 18.25
C GLN A 85 4.09 -0.09 17.75
N LYS A 86 3.54 -0.79 16.74
CA LYS A 86 4.15 -1.97 16.12
C LYS A 86 5.01 -1.63 14.89
N LEU A 87 5.04 -0.36 14.46
CA LEU A 87 5.82 0.11 13.32
C LEU A 87 7.08 0.83 13.79
N LYS A 88 8.25 0.43 13.28
CA LYS A 88 9.53 1.11 13.53
C LYS A 88 9.90 2.01 12.33
N CYS A 89 10.56 3.14 12.59
CA CYS A 89 11.12 3.96 11.51
C CYS A 89 12.35 3.26 10.93
N ARG A 90 12.48 3.20 9.60
CA ARG A 90 13.65 2.56 8.96
C ARG A 90 14.96 3.32 9.23
N ARG A 91 14.90 4.64 9.35
CA ARG A 91 16.05 5.52 9.64
C ARG A 91 16.27 5.74 11.15
N ASN A 92 15.36 5.25 12.01
CA ASN A 92 15.29 5.54 13.46
C ASN A 92 15.14 7.03 13.86
N ASP A 93 15.18 7.96 12.91
CA ASP A 93 15.00 9.42 13.11
C ASP A 93 13.56 9.86 13.39
N GLY A 94 12.55 9.15 12.87
CA GLY A 94 11.15 9.58 12.84
C GLY A 94 10.78 10.51 11.66
N HIS A 95 11.74 10.99 10.89
CA HIS A 95 11.60 12.10 9.92
C HIS A 95 11.73 11.61 8.46
N CYS A 96 11.14 10.46 8.14
CA CYS A 96 11.17 9.94 6.76
C CYS A 96 10.19 10.66 5.83
N ASP A 97 10.69 11.22 4.74
CA ASP A 97 9.89 11.82 3.67
C ASP A 97 8.78 10.89 3.15
N VAL A 98 7.55 11.40 3.11
CA VAL A 98 6.37 10.71 2.56
C VAL A 98 5.86 11.46 1.33
N LYS A 99 6.30 10.99 0.14
CA LYS A 99 5.89 11.45 -1.21
C LYS A 99 5.49 10.24 -2.07
N PHE A 100 4.88 10.46 -3.24
CA PHE A 100 4.33 9.38 -4.08
C PHE A 100 5.34 8.26 -4.38
N ASN A 101 6.58 8.60 -4.75
CA ASN A 101 7.63 7.62 -5.09
C ASN A 101 8.19 6.86 -3.88
N ILE A 102 8.04 7.40 -2.66
CA ILE A 102 8.77 6.98 -1.45
C ILE A 102 7.86 6.49 -0.31
N LYS A 103 6.53 6.63 -0.45
CA LYS A 103 5.49 6.19 0.51
C LYS A 103 5.47 4.69 0.88
N LYS A 104 6.36 3.89 0.30
CA LYS A 104 6.59 2.47 0.67
C LYS A 104 7.79 2.27 1.61
N ARG A 105 8.70 3.25 1.75
CA ARG A 105 9.98 3.11 2.47
C ARG A 105 9.84 3.05 3.99
N CYS A 106 8.99 3.88 4.59
CA CYS A 106 8.79 3.93 6.03
C CYS A 106 7.30 3.83 6.37
N LYS A 107 6.90 2.75 7.05
CA LYS A 107 5.51 2.54 7.47
C LYS A 107 5.14 3.41 8.67
N LYS A 108 6.06 3.61 9.63
CA LYS A 108 5.84 4.43 10.84
C LYS A 108 5.50 5.88 10.46
N CYS A 109 6.44 6.59 9.84
CA CYS A 109 6.26 8.00 9.41
C CYS A 109 5.07 8.20 8.45
N ARG A 110 4.73 7.20 7.62
CA ARG A 110 3.51 7.28 6.79
C ARG A 110 2.23 7.21 7.62
N LEU A 111 2.20 6.41 8.68
CA LEU A 111 1.05 6.31 9.56
C LEU A 111 0.93 7.52 10.48
N GLU A 112 2.06 8.01 11.00
CA GLU A 112 2.16 9.25 11.77
C GLU A 112 1.59 10.41 10.95
N LYS A 113 2.08 10.60 9.72
CA LYS A 113 1.52 11.60 8.79
C LYS A 113 0.06 11.33 8.38
N CYS A 114 -0.48 10.11 8.49
CA CYS A 114 -1.93 9.93 8.32
C CYS A 114 -2.69 10.55 9.51
N ILE A 115 -2.27 10.26 10.74
CA ILE A 115 -2.92 10.74 11.97
C ILE A 115 -2.77 12.27 12.09
N GLU A 116 -1.58 12.81 11.83
CA GLU A 116 -1.28 14.26 11.80
C GLU A 116 -2.14 15.04 10.80
N GLN A 117 -2.61 14.38 9.73
CA GLN A 117 -3.47 14.98 8.70
C GLN A 117 -4.96 14.74 8.95
N GLY A 118 -5.34 14.33 10.18
CA GLY A 118 -6.72 14.20 10.60
C GLY A 118 -7.44 12.94 10.11
N LEU A 119 -6.71 11.91 9.64
CA LEU A 119 -7.36 10.61 9.38
C LEU A 119 -7.71 9.94 10.71
N ASP A 120 -9.00 9.87 11.01
CA ASP A 120 -9.59 9.08 12.11
C ASP A 120 -10.44 7.89 11.57
N LYS A 121 -10.75 6.88 12.38
CA LYS A 121 -11.10 5.51 11.90
C LYS A 121 -12.51 5.03 12.19
#